data_AF-A0A2H0A0Y8-F1
#
_entry.id   AF-A0A2H0A0Y8-F1
#
_cell.length_a   1.000
_cell.length_b   1.000
_cell.length_c   1.000
_cell.angle_alpha   90.00
_cell.angle_beta   90.00
_cell.angle_gamma   90.00
#
_symmetry.space_group_name_H-M   'P 1'
#
loop_
_entity.id
_entity.type
_entity.pdbx_description
1 polymer ?
#
loop_
_entity_poly.entity_id
_entity_poly.type
_entity_poly.pdbx_seq_one_letter_code
_entity_poly.pdbx_strand_id
1 'polypeptide(L)' 'MMIEQRPMSEVISDAINILASQIGTANTARFINYFSVGFGDYTEDRKEIFAKFTVDDIVTEIRAKKKPSKKKS' A
#
# COMPACT_ATOMS: atom_id res chain seq x y z
N MET A 1 11.67 -36.13 14.45
CA MET A 1 11.06 -35.62 13.20
C MET A 1 11.87 -34.40 12.79
N MET A 2 12.55 -34.44 11.65
CA MET A 2 13.26 -33.28 11.12
C MET A 2 12.21 -32.37 10.47
N ILE A 3 11.96 -31.22 11.07
CA ILE A 3 11.16 -30.17 10.44
C ILE A 3 12.09 -29.51 9.43
N GLU A 4 11.91 -29.78 8.14
CA GLU A 4 12.57 -28.97 7.12
C GLU A 4 12.11 -27.52 7.29
N GLN A 5 13.06 -26.65 7.59
CA GLN A 5 12.77 -25.23 7.73
C GLN A 5 12.64 -24.61 6.35
N ARG A 6 11.43 -24.17 6.02
CA ARG A 6 11.15 -23.45 4.78
C ARG A 6 11.89 -22.11 4.76
N PRO A 7 12.32 -21.63 3.58
CA PRO A 7 12.83 -20.27 3.44
C PRO A 7 11.84 -19.24 4.01
N MET A 8 12.36 -18.24 4.71
CA MET A 8 11.52 -17.22 5.35
C MET A 8 10.64 -16.47 4.33
N SER A 9 11.11 -16.29 3.10
CA SER A 9 10.34 -15.69 2.01
C SER A 9 9.07 -16.46 1.68
N GLU A 10 9.13 -17.80 1.69
CA GLU A 10 7.96 -18.64 1.45
C GLU A 10 6.97 -18.58 2.61
N VAL A 11 7.46 -18.61 3.84
CA VAL A 11 6.63 -18.49 5.05
C VAL A 11 5.89 -17.15 5.07
N ILE A 12 6.59 -16.06 4.72
CA ILE A 12 5.98 -14.72 4.65
C ILE A 12 4.93 -14.66 3.53
N SER A 13 5.23 -15.23 2.35
CA SER A 13 4.27 -15.27 1.23
C SER A 13 2.98 -15.99 1.62
N ASP A 14 3.09 -17.16 2.26
CA ASP A 14 1.94 -17.91 2.73
C ASP A 14 1.16 -17.15 3.81
N ALA A 15 1.87 -16.52 4.76
CA ALA A 15 1.24 -15.72 5.80
C ALA A 15 0.42 -14.56 5.21
N ILE A 16 0.95 -13.86 4.20
CA ILE A 16 0.22 -12.78 3.51
C ILE A 16 -1.07 -13.32 2.88
N ASN A 17 -1.00 -14.45 2.19
CA ASN A 17 -2.18 -15.07 1.56
C ASN A 17 -3.24 -15.48 2.60
N ILE A 18 -2.81 -16.08 3.71
CA ILE A 18 -3.68 -16.47 4.81
C ILE A 18 -4.34 -15.24 5.41
N LEU A 19 -3.56 -14.21 5.78
CA LEU A 19 -4.09 -12.97 6.35
C LEU A 19 -5.08 -12.30 5.39
N ALA A 20 -4.74 -12.18 4.10
CA ALA A 20 -5.62 -11.60 3.09
C ALA A 20 -6.96 -12.34 3.01
N SER A 21 -6.95 -13.67 3.13
CA SER A 21 -8.17 -14.49 3.13
C SER A 21 -9.03 -14.32 4.39
N GLN A 22 -8.41 -14.06 5.56
CA GLN A 22 -9.10 -14.03 6.84
C GLN A 22 -9.59 -12.63 7.25
N ILE A 23 -8.75 -11.61 7.03
CA ILE A 23 -9.03 -10.24 7.50
C ILE A 23 -9.19 -9.24 6.36
N GLY A 24 -9.06 -9.70 5.10
CA GLY A 24 -9.12 -8.87 3.91
C GLY A 24 -7.80 -8.16 3.60
N THR A 25 -7.65 -7.75 2.34
CA THR A 25 -6.41 -7.13 1.82
C THR A 25 -6.09 -5.81 2.50
N ALA A 26 -7.09 -4.98 2.79
CA ALA A 26 -6.90 -3.68 3.43
C ALA A 26 -6.35 -3.80 4.87
N ASN A 27 -6.89 -4.73 5.67
CA ASN A 27 -6.39 -4.94 7.03
C ASN A 27 -5.06 -5.67 7.04
N THR A 28 -4.83 -6.58 6.10
CA THR A 28 -3.54 -7.27 5.92
C THR A 28 -2.42 -6.28 5.60
N ALA A 29 -2.65 -5.32 4.70
CA ALA A 29 -1.67 -4.27 4.40
C ALA A 29 -1.34 -3.42 5.63
N ARG A 30 -2.35 -3.06 6.45
CA ARG A 30 -2.13 -2.32 7.71
C ARG A 30 -1.32 -3.14 8.72
N PHE A 31 -1.63 -4.43 8.86
CA PHE A 31 -0.90 -5.35 9.73
C PHE A 31 0.57 -5.41 9.33
N ILE A 32 0.85 -5.65 8.05
CA ILE A 32 2.22 -5.71 7.53
C ILE A 32 2.95 -4.41 7.83
N ASN A 33 2.36 -3.25 7.50
CA ASN A 33 2.97 -1.94 7.74
C ASN A 33 3.24 -1.63 9.23
N TYR A 34 2.50 -2.24 10.16
CA TYR A 34 2.74 -2.06 11.59
C TYR A 34 3.94 -2.87 12.08
N PHE A 35 4.15 -4.06 11.52
CA PHE A 35 5.21 -4.99 11.94
C PHE A 35 6.46 -4.92 11.07
N SER A 36 6.40 -4.33 9.88
CA SER A 36 7.57 -4.08 9.05
C SER A 36 8.19 -2.73 9.39
N VAL A 37 9.51 -2.72 9.54
CA VAL A 37 10.27 -1.48 9.38
C VAL A 37 10.17 -1.15 7.90
N GLY A 38 9.57 0.00 7.55
CA GLY A 38 9.53 0.47 6.17
C GLY A 38 10.93 0.43 5.56
N PHE A 39 11.02 0.05 4.29
CA PHE A 39 12.29 0.04 3.56
C PHE A 39 12.42 1.34 2.75
N GLY A 40 13.65 1.84 2.61
CA GLY A 40 13.94 3.07 1.88
C GLY A 40 13.88 4.33 2.74
N ASP A 41 14.20 5.46 2.13
CA ASP A 41 14.09 6.78 2.76
C ASP A 41 12.88 7.50 2.17
N TYR A 42 11.72 7.33 2.80
CA TYR A 42 10.50 8.02 2.36
C TYR A 42 10.66 9.54 2.32
N THR A 43 11.60 10.12 3.09
CA THR A 43 11.86 11.57 3.03
C THR A 43 12.46 11.96 1.70
N GLU A 44 13.40 11.17 1.18
CA GLU A 44 14.01 11.37 -0.13
C GLU A 44 13.07 10.94 -1.26
N ASP A 45 12.45 9.76 -1.14
CA ASP A 45 11.53 9.23 -2.15
C ASP A 45 10.32 10.16 -2.34
N ARG A 46 9.80 10.75 -1.25
CA ARG A 46 8.70 11.73 -1.34
C ARG A 46 9.10 12.94 -2.18
N LYS A 47 10.34 13.42 -2.08
CA LYS A 47 10.78 14.56 -2.89
C LYS A 47 10.72 14.20 -4.36
N GLU A 48 11.17 13.01 -4.75
CA GLU A 48 11.11 12.58 -6.16
C GLU A 48 9.67 12.36 -6.64
N ILE A 49 8.87 11.61 -5.88
CA ILE A 49 7.48 11.25 -6.25
C ILE A 49 6.60 12.51 -6.40
N PHE A 50 6.77 13.49 -5.50
CA PHE A 50 5.90 14.67 -5.44
C PHE A 50 6.55 15.96 -5.95
N ALA A 51 7.82 15.96 -6.40
CA ALA A 51 8.49 17.15 -6.94
C ALA A 51 7.69 17.85 -8.05
N LYS A 52 6.88 17.09 -8.78
CA LYS A 52 6.10 17.59 -9.93
C LYS A 52 4.72 18.14 -9.56
N PHE A 53 4.32 18.05 -8.29
CA PHE A 53 2.99 18.43 -7.85
C PHE A 53 3.04 19.48 -6.75
N THR A 54 2.32 20.57 -6.95
CA THR A 54 2.00 21.49 -5.87
C THR A 54 0.84 20.96 -5.04
N VAL A 55 0.68 21.50 -3.83
CA VAL A 55 -0.48 21.19 -2.98
C VAL A 55 -1.79 21.56 -3.71
N ASP A 56 -1.81 22.67 -4.45
CA ASP A 56 -2.97 23.10 -5.22
C ASP A 56 -3.32 22.14 -6.36
N ASP A 57 -2.33 21.54 -7.03
CA ASP A 57 -2.55 20.52 -8.06
C ASP A 57 -3.27 19.31 -7.48
N ILE A 58 -2.79 18.83 -6.32
CA ILE A 58 -3.36 17.67 -5.62
C ILE A 58 -4.80 17.98 -5.17
N VAL A 59 -5.03 19.15 -4.57
CA VAL A 59 -6.37 19.58 -4.12
C VAL A 59 -7.34 19.69 -5.30
N THR A 60 -6.87 20.22 -6.43
CA THR A 60 -7.65 20.34 -7.66
C THR A 60 -8.08 18.98 -8.18
N GLU A 61 -7.18 17.99 -8.20
CA GLU A 61 -7.50 16.65 -8.69
C GLU A 61 -8.48 15.90 -7.77
N ILE A 62 -8.33 16.03 -6.44
CA ILE A 62 -9.28 15.46 -5.48
C ILE A 62 -10.68 16.05 -5.69
N ARG A 63 -10.79 17.36 -5.91
CA ARG A 63 -12.07 18.03 -6.20
C ARG A 63 -12.65 17.60 -7.54
N ALA A 64 -11.81 17.38 -8.55
CA ALA A 64 -12.25 16.88 -9.85
C ALA A 64 -12.85 15.46 -9.73
N LYS A 65 -12.22 14.57 -8.95
CA LYS A 65 -12.73 13.21 -8.68
C LYS A 65 -14.03 13.18 -7.87
N LYS A 66 -14.28 14.21 -7.05
CA LYS A 66 -15.53 14.36 -6.27
C LYS A 66 -16.70 14.94 -7.07
N LYS A 67 -16.48 15.53 -8.25
CA LYS A 67 -17.61 15.96 -9.10
C LYS A 67 -18.27 14.72 -9.70
N PRO A 68 -19.58 14.49 -9.47
CA PRO A 68 -20.28 13.42 -10.18
C PRO A 68 -20.15 13.68 -11.68
N SER A 69 -19.78 12.65 -12.43
CA SER A 69 -19.76 12.72 -13.88
C SER A 69 -21.16 13.15 -14.34
N LYS A 70 -21.29 14.35 -14.89
CA LYS A 70 -22.48 14.70 -15.65
C LYS A 70 -22.51 13.74 -16.83
N LYS A 71 -23.30 12.66 -16.73
CA LYS A 71 -23.71 11.84 -17.86
C LYS A 71 -24.23 12.83 -18.91
N LYS A 72 -23.51 12.96 -20.03
CA LYS A 72 -24.00 13.66 -21.20
C LYS A 72 -25.23 12.88 -21.67
N SER A 73 -26.39 13.51 -21.56
CA SER A 73 -27.63 13.08 -22.20
C SER A 73 -27.63 13.47 -23.67
#